data_AF-A0A090SRB9-F1
#
_entry.id   AF-A0A090SRB9-F1
#
_cell.length_a   1.000
_cell.length_b   1.000
_cell.length_c   1.000
_cell.angle_alpha   90.00
_cell.angle_beta   90.00
_cell.angle_gamma   90.00
#
_symmetry.space_group_name_H-M   'P 1'
#
loop_
_entity.id
_entity.type
_entity.pdbx_description
1 polymer ?
#
loop_
_entity_poly.entity_id
_entity_poly.type
_entity_poly.pdbx_seq_one_letter_code
_entity_poly.pdbx_strand_id
1 'polypeptide(L)'
;MISGATGAMAVVMVSLVATHGVQYLFAAIMLAGLFQISAGIFKLGKFIRIVPHPVMIGFVNGLAIVIFLAQLGQFKAPDLSGALTWLPQDQMMLMLGLVALTMAIIHFLPKITTAVPLLLSRLSL
;
A
#
# COMPACT_ATOMS: atom_id res chain seq x y z
N MET A 1 -7.34 -16.83 6.87
CA MET A 1 -7.04 -15.39 6.62
C MET A 1 -5.80 -15.33 5.77
N ILE A 2 -5.79 -14.54 4.69
CA ILE A 2 -4.60 -14.38 3.85
C ILE A 2 -3.71 -13.31 4.50
N SER A 3 -2.47 -13.68 4.84
CA SER A 3 -1.46 -12.74 5.35
C SER A 3 -0.59 -12.26 4.19
N GLY A 4 -0.42 -10.94 4.06
CA GLY A 4 0.37 -10.30 3.02
C GLY A 4 0.77 -8.87 3.42
N ALA A 5 1.64 -8.24 2.64
CA ALA A 5 2.04 -6.86 2.87
C ALA A 5 0.85 -5.92 2.64
N THR A 6 0.28 -5.38 3.73
CA THR A 6 -0.84 -4.44 3.65
C THR A 6 -0.36 -3.03 3.31
N GLY A 7 -1.21 -2.24 2.65
CA GLY A 7 -0.92 -0.83 2.36
C GLY A 7 -0.60 0.00 3.62
N ALA A 8 -1.24 -0.35 4.74
CA ALA A 8 -1.00 0.28 6.05
C ALA A 8 0.47 0.15 6.51
N MET A 9 1.07 -1.04 6.35
CA MET A 9 2.47 -1.26 6.70
C MET A 9 3.40 -0.54 5.73
N ALA A 10 3.10 -0.61 4.42
CA ALA A 10 3.94 0.02 3.39
C ALA A 10 4.10 1.54 3.61
N VAL A 11 3.03 2.25 3.95
CA VAL A 11 3.06 3.70 4.18
C VAL A 11 4.02 4.09 5.30
N VAL A 12 4.01 3.36 6.42
CA VAL A 12 4.93 3.64 7.54
C VAL A 12 6.37 3.31 7.15
N MET A 13 6.58 2.18 6.47
CA MET A 13 7.91 1.73 6.05
C MET A 13 8.58 2.70 5.06
N VAL A 14 7.83 3.32 4.14
CA VAL A 14 8.37 4.30 3.19
C VAL A 14 9.03 5.48 3.93
N SER A 15 8.37 6.02 4.97
CA SER A 15 8.95 7.11 5.77
C SER A 15 10.21 6.71 6.54
N LEU A 16 10.25 5.46 7.05
CA LEU A 16 11.43 4.93 7.73
C LEU A 16 12.62 4.79 6.77
N VAL A 17 12.39 4.22 5.58
CA VAL A 17 13.44 4.04 4.56
C VAL A 17 13.95 5.38 4.06
N ALA A 18 13.05 6.35 3.84
CA ALA A 18 13.43 7.68 3.39
C ALA A 18 14.36 8.40 4.37
N THR A 19 14.26 8.11 5.67
CA THR A 19 15.01 8.80 6.72
C THR A 19 16.24 8.02 7.21
N HIS A 20 16.18 6.69 7.24
CA HIS A 20 17.22 5.84 7.84
C HIS A 20 17.82 4.81 6.87
N GLY A 21 17.25 4.67 5.66
CA GLY A 21 17.68 3.69 4.68
C GLY A 21 17.03 2.31 4.85
N VAL A 22 17.30 1.43 3.88
CA VAL A 22 16.63 0.12 3.75
C VAL A 22 17.08 -0.86 4.84
N GLN A 23 18.28 -0.70 5.39
CA GLN A 23 18.82 -1.58 6.43
C GLN A 23 17.97 -1.52 7.71
N TYR A 24 17.48 -0.33 8.06
CA TYR A 24 16.61 -0.14 9.22
C TYR A 24 15.21 -0.72 9.02
N LEU A 25 14.74 -0.83 7.79
CA LEU A 25 13.48 -1.52 7.49
C LEU A 25 13.53 -2.99 7.88
N PHE A 26 14.62 -3.69 7.56
CA PHE A 26 14.77 -5.09 7.94
C PHE A 26 14.84 -5.26 9.46
N ALA A 27 15.59 -4.40 10.15
CA ALA A 27 15.67 -4.40 11.60
C ALA A 27 14.30 -4.14 12.25
N ALA A 28 13.55 -3.15 11.75
CA ALA A 28 12.23 -2.81 12.25
C ALA A 28 11.20 -3.93 12.04
N ILE A 29 11.24 -4.62 10.88
CA ILE A 29 10.34 -5.75 10.61
C ILE A 29 10.63 -6.92 11.54
N MET A 30 11.91 -7.26 11.75
CA MET A 30 12.28 -8.32 12.71
C MET A 30 11.85 -7.97 14.14
N LEU A 31 12.06 -6.73 14.56
CA LEU A 31 11.65 -6.25 15.87
C LEU A 31 10.13 -6.24 16.04
N ALA A 32 9.39 -5.83 15.01
CA ALA A 32 7.93 -5.87 15.01
C ALA A 32 7.41 -7.32 15.13
N GLY A 33 8.03 -8.27 14.43
CA GLY A 33 7.73 -9.70 14.55
C GLY A 33 7.97 -10.21 15.97
N LEU A 34 9.07 -9.82 16.61
CA LEU A 34 9.36 -10.16 18.00
C LEU A 34 8.28 -9.61 18.95
N PHE A 35 7.89 -8.34 18.79
CA PHE A 35 6.81 -7.75 19.59
C PHE A 35 5.45 -8.44 19.37
N GLN A 36 5.14 -8.86 18.14
CA GLN A 36 3.93 -9.61 17.84
C GLN A 36 3.92 -10.98 18.53
N ILE A 37 5.06 -11.70 18.52
CA ILE A 37 5.20 -12.98 19.22
C ILE A 37 5.03 -12.78 20.73
N SER A 38 5.71 -11.80 21.32
CA SER A 38 5.56 -11.49 22.75
C SER A 38 4.11 -11.13 23.11
N ALA A 39 3.46 -10.29 22.31
CA ALA A 39 2.05 -9.95 22.51
C ALA A 39 1.11 -11.16 22.40
N GLY A 40 1.43 -12.13 21.54
CA GLY A 40 0.75 -13.42 21.44
C GLY A 40 0.90 -14.26 22.71
N ILE A 41 2.12 -14.39 23.24
CA ILE A 41 2.42 -15.12 24.48
C ILE A 41 1.66 -14.51 25.68
N PHE A 42 1.65 -13.18 25.79
CA PHE A 42 0.95 -12.46 26.85
C PHE A 42 -0.56 -12.30 26.61
N LYS A 43 -1.11 -12.86 25.52
CA LYS A 43 -2.53 -12.78 25.14
C LYS A 43 -3.06 -11.34 25.06
N LEU A 44 -2.23 -10.39 24.65
CA LEU A 44 -2.58 -8.97 24.58
C LEU A 44 -3.57 -8.66 23.43
N GLY A 45 -3.85 -9.60 22.55
CA GLY A 45 -4.81 -9.43 21.44
C GLY A 45 -6.22 -9.01 21.89
N LYS A 46 -6.63 -9.31 23.14
CA LYS A 46 -7.92 -8.88 23.68
C LYS A 46 -8.03 -7.35 23.79
N PHE A 47 -6.90 -6.66 24.01
CA PHE A 47 -6.86 -5.20 24.17
C PHE A 47 -7.10 -4.43 22.88
N ILE A 48 -6.91 -5.06 21.71
CA ILE A 48 -7.22 -4.44 20.41
C ILE A 48 -8.70 -4.04 20.32
N ARG A 49 -9.60 -4.73 21.04
CA ARG A 49 -11.03 -4.39 21.08
C ARG A 49 -11.35 -3.09 21.80
N ILE A 50 -10.40 -2.52 22.55
CA ILE A 50 -10.57 -1.24 23.25
C ILE A 50 -10.41 -0.06 22.29
N VAL A 51 -9.82 -0.29 21.11
CA VAL A 51 -9.64 0.77 20.09
C VAL A 51 -11.01 1.26 19.61
N PRO A 52 -11.33 2.55 19.78
CA PRO A 52 -12.60 3.10 19.35
C PRO A 52 -12.82 2.96 17.84
N HIS A 53 -14.03 2.62 17.42
CA HIS A 53 -14.41 2.56 16.01
C HIS A 53 -14.08 3.85 15.21
N PRO A 54 -14.29 5.07 15.76
CA PRO A 54 -13.91 6.31 15.07
C PRO A 54 -12.43 6.38 14.69
N VAL A 55 -11.53 5.83 15.52
CA VAL A 55 -10.08 5.81 15.25
C VAL A 55 -9.76 4.91 14.07
N MET A 56 -10.41 3.74 13.98
CA MET A 56 -10.23 2.81 12.87
C MET A 56 -10.69 3.42 11.54
N ILE A 57 -11.86 4.07 11.52
CA ILE A 57 -12.38 4.75 10.33
C ILE A 57 -11.48 5.92 9.93
N GLY A 58 -11.04 6.74 10.90
CA GLY A 58 -10.09 7.83 10.65
C GLY A 58 -8.78 7.33 10.05
N PHE A 59 -8.24 6.23 10.57
CA PHE A 59 -7.02 5.61 10.05
C PHE A 59 -7.17 5.12 8.61
N VAL A 60 -8.27 4.41 8.30
CA VAL A 60 -8.50 3.88 6.93
C VAL A 60 -8.72 5.02 5.93
N ASN A 61 -9.47 6.07 6.30
CA ASN A 61 -9.65 7.24 5.44
C ASN A 61 -8.32 7.99 5.21
N GLY A 62 -7.53 8.17 6.26
CA GLY A 62 -6.19 8.76 6.15
C GLY A 62 -5.28 7.93 5.23
N LEU A 63 -5.28 6.61 5.39
CA LEU A 63 -4.52 5.70 4.52
C LEU A 63 -4.94 5.81 3.06
N ALA A 64 -6.24 5.89 2.78
CA ALA A 64 -6.75 6.07 1.41
C ALA A 64 -6.22 7.37 0.78
N ILE A 65 -6.22 8.47 1.53
CA ILE A 65 -5.67 9.75 1.07
C ILE A 65 -4.16 9.65 0.81
N VAL A 66 -3.39 9.04 1.73
CA VAL A 66 -1.94 8.90 1.55
C VAL A 66 -1.60 8.06 0.32
N ILE A 67 -2.31 6.94 0.10
CA ILE A 67 -2.11 6.11 -1.09
C ILE A 67 -2.46 6.92 -2.35
N PHE A 68 -3.58 7.63 -2.35
CA PHE A 68 -3.99 8.48 -3.48
C PHE A 68 -2.93 9.55 -3.81
N LEU A 69 -2.41 10.25 -2.80
CA LEU A 69 -1.34 11.24 -2.98
C LEU A 69 -0.05 10.60 -3.49
N ALA A 70 0.31 9.41 -3.03
CA ALA A 70 1.47 8.68 -3.52
C ALA A 70 1.34 8.30 -5.01
N GLN A 71 0.12 7.97 -5.47
CA GLN A 71 -0.15 7.75 -6.89
C GLN A 71 -0.04 9.04 -7.71
N LEU A 72 -0.50 10.19 -7.20
CA LEU A 72 -0.31 11.48 -7.87
C LEU A 72 1.17 11.85 -8.04
N GLY A 73 2.04 11.41 -7.12
CA GLY A 73 3.49 11.56 -7.25
C GLY A 73 4.06 10.91 -8.52
N GLN A 74 3.43 9.85 -9.05
CA GLN A 74 3.86 9.21 -10.30
C GLN A 74 3.62 10.10 -11.53
N PHE A 75 2.80 11.15 -11.41
CA PHE A 75 2.57 12.16 -12.46
C PHE A 75 3.59 13.30 -12.44
N LYS A 76 4.63 13.19 -11.61
CA LYS A 76 5.73 14.15 -11.54
C LYS A 76 7.04 13.47 -11.90
N ALA A 77 7.87 14.19 -12.65
CA ALA A 77 9.22 13.77 -13.02
C ALA A 77 10.23 14.84 -12.56
N PRO A 78 11.45 14.44 -12.19
CA PRO A 78 12.52 15.39 -11.90
C PRO A 78 12.92 16.11 -13.19
N ASP A 79 12.90 17.44 -13.15
CA ASP A 79 13.45 18.29 -14.18
C ASP A 79 15.00 18.28 -14.12
N LEU A 80 15.67 18.88 -15.12
CA LEU A 80 17.13 19.07 -15.16
C LEU A 80 17.69 19.75 -13.91
N SER A 81 16.85 20.52 -13.21
CA SER A 81 17.15 21.19 -11.93
C SER A 81 16.96 20.29 -10.69
N GLY A 82 16.49 19.05 -10.86
CA GLY A 82 16.14 18.13 -9.77
C GLY A 82 14.80 18.44 -9.09
N ALA A 83 14.09 19.49 -9.51
CA ALA A 83 12.77 19.83 -9.01
C ALA A 83 11.70 18.91 -9.61
N LEU A 84 10.74 18.47 -8.79
CA LEU A 84 9.61 17.65 -9.25
C LEU A 84 8.58 18.52 -9.99
N THR A 85 8.59 18.45 -11.32
CA THR A 85 7.61 19.11 -12.18
C THR A 85 6.59 18.12 -12.72
N TRP A 86 5.40 18.61 -13.08
CA TRP A 86 4.39 17.78 -13.73
C TRP A 86 4.91 17.25 -15.07
N LEU A 87 4.49 16.03 -15.45
CA LEU A 87 4.86 15.43 -16.73
C LEU A 87 4.47 16.34 -17.91
N PRO A 88 5.30 16.39 -18.97
CA PRO A 88 4.93 17.04 -20.23
C PRO A 88 3.61 16.49 -20.78
N GLN A 89 2.86 17.32 -21.50
CA GLN A 89 1.52 16.99 -21.98
C GLN A 89 1.44 15.64 -22.72
N ASP A 90 2.41 15.35 -23.59
CA ASP A 90 2.46 14.12 -24.37
C ASP A 90 2.55 12.86 -23.48
N GLN A 91 3.43 12.91 -22.46
CA GLN A 91 3.60 11.81 -21.52
C GLN A 91 2.43 11.71 -20.53
N MET A 92 1.86 12.85 -20.13
CA MET A 92 0.72 12.89 -19.22
C MET A 92 -0.53 12.26 -19.85
N MET A 93 -0.80 12.51 -21.13
CA MET A 93 -1.91 11.86 -21.85
C MET A 93 -1.72 10.35 -21.97
N LEU A 94 -0.50 9.89 -22.28
CA LEU A 94 -0.18 8.46 -22.31
C LEU A 94 -0.38 7.81 -20.95
N MET A 95 0.09 8.45 -19.87
CA MET A 95 -0.02 7.90 -18.53
C MET A 95 -1.49 7.84 -18.06
N LEU A 96 -2.29 8.87 -18.34
CA LEU A 96 -3.73 8.86 -18.10
C LEU A 96 -4.42 7.76 -18.92
N GLY A 97 -4.02 7.58 -20.19
CA GLY A 97 -4.52 6.50 -21.04
C GLY A 97 -4.23 5.11 -20.46
N LEU A 98 -3.01 4.87 -19.96
CA LEU A 98 -2.62 3.62 -19.32
C LEU A 98 -3.34 3.40 -17.98
N VAL A 99 -3.52 4.44 -17.18
CA VAL A 99 -4.31 4.36 -15.93
C VAL A 99 -5.77 4.03 -16.23
N ALA A 100 -6.39 4.68 -17.23
CA ALA A 100 -7.75 4.38 -17.64
C ALA A 100 -7.88 2.95 -18.20
N LEU A 101 -6.91 2.51 -19.01
CA LEU A 101 -6.84 1.15 -19.54
C LEU A 101 -6.74 0.11 -18.42
N THR A 102 -5.83 0.30 -17.46
CA THR A 102 -5.67 -0.63 -16.33
C THR A 102 -6.91 -0.68 -15.45
N MET A 103 -7.56 0.46 -15.18
CA MET A 103 -8.84 0.51 -14.45
C MET A 103 -9.96 -0.21 -15.22
N ALA A 104 -10.01 -0.04 -16.54
CA ALA A 104 -10.96 -0.76 -17.39
C ALA A 104 -10.70 -2.27 -17.37
N ILE A 105 -9.45 -2.71 -17.47
CA ILE A 105 -9.09 -4.14 -17.37
C ILE A 105 -9.52 -4.69 -16.02
N ILE A 106 -9.15 -4.06 -14.90
CA ILE A 106 -9.52 -4.53 -13.56
C ILE A 106 -11.05 -4.60 -13.39
N HIS A 107 -11.81 -3.69 -14.00
CA HIS A 107 -13.26 -3.67 -13.89
C HIS A 107 -13.98 -4.66 -14.81
N PHE A 108 -13.58 -4.77 -16.07
CA PHE A 108 -14.28 -5.56 -17.11
C PHE A 108 -13.76 -6.99 -17.23
N LEU A 109 -12.46 -7.22 -17.01
CA LEU A 109 -11.85 -8.55 -17.14
C LEU A 109 -12.49 -9.60 -16.19
N PRO A 110 -12.75 -9.34 -14.88
CA PRO A 110 -13.39 -10.34 -14.03
C PRO A 110 -14.85 -10.64 -14.42
N LYS A 111 -15.49 -9.75 -15.19
CA LYS A 111 -16.86 -9.96 -15.70
C LYS A 111 -16.91 -10.79 -16.98
N ILE A 112 -15.80 -10.88 -17.72
CA ILE A 112 -15.72 -11.54 -19.03
C ILE A 112 -14.97 -12.88 -18.95
N THR A 113 -14.00 -13.03 -18.04
CA THR A 113 -13.28 -14.28 -17.83
C THR A 113 -13.20 -14.67 -16.36
N THR A 114 -13.78 -15.82 -16.03
CA THR A 114 -13.61 -16.49 -14.72
C THR A 114 -12.36 -17.37 -14.70
N ALA A 115 -11.64 -17.49 -15.82
CA ALA A 115 -10.54 -18.45 -16.01
C ALA A 115 -9.20 -17.95 -15.45
N VAL A 116 -9.05 -16.66 -15.17
CA VAL A 116 -7.90 -16.12 -14.43
C VAL A 116 -8.33 -15.86 -12.99
N PRO A 117 -8.20 -16.85 -12.08
CA PRO A 117 -8.21 -16.56 -10.66
C PRO A 117 -6.94 -15.76 -10.39
N LEU A 118 -7.03 -14.42 -10.52
CA LEU A 118 -5.89 -13.49 -10.51
C LEU A 118 -4.99 -13.59 -9.28
N LEU A 119 -5.35 -14.36 -8.22
CA LEU A 119 -4.53 -14.73 -7.06
C LEU A 119 -5.09 -15.94 -6.26
N LEU A 120 -5.94 -16.81 -6.84
CA LEU A 120 -6.88 -17.66 -6.08
C LEU A 120 -6.90 -19.18 -6.35
N SER A 121 -5.90 -19.83 -6.96
CA SER A 121 -5.89 -21.31 -7.01
C SER A 121 -5.07 -22.01 -5.91
N ARG A 122 -4.27 -21.31 -5.08
CA ARG A 122 -3.47 -21.94 -3.99
C ARG A 122 -3.19 -21.03 -2.77
N LEU A 123 -4.24 -20.47 -2.17
CA LEU A 123 -4.20 -20.10 -0.74
C LEU A 123 -5.37 -20.83 -0.08
N SER A 124 -5.16 -22.14 0.06
CA SER A 124 -6.05 -23.08 0.75
C SER A 124 -6.20 -22.68 2.21
N LEU A 125 -7.46 -22.59 2.65
CA LEU A 125 -7.99 -22.87 4.00
C LEU A 125 -7.17 -22.35 5.20
#